data_AF-A0AA92RBV9-F1
#
_entry.id   AF-A0AA92RBV9-F1
#
_cell.length_a   1.000
_cell.length_b   1.000
_cell.length_c   1.000
_cell.angle_alpha   90.00
_cell.angle_beta   90.00
_cell.angle_gamma   90.00
#
_symmetry.space_group_name_H-M   'P 1'
#
loop_
_entity.id
_entity.type
_entity.pdbx_description
1 polymer ?
#
loop_
_entity_poly.entity_id
_entity_poly.type
_entity_poly.pdbx_seq_one_letter_code
_entity_poly.pdbx_strand_id
1 'polypeptide(L)'
;MSQPPKATYFDDLHAPQVFADEVSGYWVNAGCVHITLDASRVDHSSDRCSVNRAAVLRLTLPIPIAQVLAVSLYDFLKQRELVPAPGNGH
;
A
#
# COMPACT_ATOMS: atom_id res chain seq x y z
N MET A 1 10.77 -26.57 -21.04
CA MET A 1 10.62 -26.23 -19.61
C MET A 1 9.12 -26.26 -19.31
N SER A 2 8.68 -27.12 -18.40
CA SER A 2 7.28 -27.21 -17.98
C SER A 2 6.89 -25.92 -17.26
N GLN A 3 5.77 -25.32 -17.65
CA GLN A 3 5.25 -24.13 -16.99
C GLN A 3 4.90 -24.49 -15.53
N PRO A 4 5.33 -23.70 -14.53
CA PRO A 4 4.94 -23.95 -13.16
C PRO A 4 3.41 -23.88 -13.04
N PRO A 5 2.78 -24.77 -12.26
CA PRO A 5 1.34 -24.77 -12.10
C PRO A 5 0.86 -23.40 -11.59
N LYS A 6 -0.15 -22.85 -12.26
CA LYS A 6 -0.77 -21.59 -11.87
C LYS A 6 -1.44 -21.79 -10.51
N ALA A 7 -1.06 -20.98 -9.52
CA ALA A 7 -1.69 -21.02 -8.21
C ALA A 7 -3.20 -20.70 -8.31
N THR A 8 -4.03 -21.47 -7.60
CA THR A 8 -5.45 -21.18 -7.45
C THR A 8 -5.62 -20.05 -6.45
N TYR A 9 -6.40 -19.04 -6.81
CA TYR A 9 -6.77 -17.97 -5.88
C TYR A 9 -7.64 -18.54 -4.75
N PHE A 10 -7.34 -18.15 -3.51
CA PHE A 10 -8.14 -18.43 -2.33
C PHE A 10 -8.30 -17.13 -1.56
N ASP A 11 -9.54 -16.79 -1.23
CA ASP A 11 -9.88 -15.62 -0.43
C ASP A 11 -9.82 -15.98 1.06
N ASP A 12 -8.70 -15.65 1.71
CA ASP A 12 -8.51 -15.94 3.13
C ASP A 12 -9.14 -14.84 3.99
N LEU A 13 -10.23 -15.16 4.67
CA LEU A 13 -10.90 -14.25 5.59
C LEU A 13 -10.02 -13.82 6.78
N HIS A 14 -8.93 -14.54 7.06
CA HIS A 14 -7.97 -14.19 8.10
C HIS A 14 -6.84 -13.27 7.59
N ALA A 15 -6.86 -12.89 6.31
CA ALA A 15 -5.90 -11.95 5.77
C ALA A 15 -5.93 -10.64 6.58
N PRO A 16 -4.75 -10.10 6.97
CA PRO A 16 -4.70 -8.91 7.79
C PRO A 16 -5.28 -7.72 7.02
N GLN A 17 -6.21 -7.01 7.64
CA GLN A 17 -6.71 -5.74 7.15
C GLN A 17 -5.96 -4.61 7.86
N VAL A 18 -5.42 -3.68 7.09
CA VAL A 18 -4.69 -2.54 7.63
C VAL A 18 -5.42 -1.25 7.29
N PHE A 19 -5.68 -0.46 8.32
CA PHE A 19 -6.15 0.91 8.17
C PHE A 19 -4.96 1.87 8.07
N ALA A 20 -4.86 2.58 6.95
CA ALA A 20 -3.83 3.57 6.65
C ALA A 20 -4.47 4.93 6.32
N ASP A 21 -3.85 6.00 6.81
CA ASP A 21 -4.27 7.37 6.52
C ASP A 21 -3.55 7.91 5.28
N GLU A 22 -2.26 7.56 5.11
CA GLU A 22 -1.38 8.13 4.09
C GLU A 22 -0.38 7.10 3.53
N VAL A 23 0.18 7.44 2.37
CA VAL A 23 1.39 6.80 1.84
C VAL A 23 2.60 7.65 2.22
N SER A 24 3.40 7.17 3.17
CA SER A 24 4.57 7.92 3.68
C SER A 24 5.74 7.94 2.71
N GLY A 25 5.79 7.00 1.75
CA GLY A 25 6.84 7.02 0.76
C GLY A 25 6.92 5.81 -0.15
N TYR A 26 7.67 6.01 -1.23
CA TYR A 26 8.01 5.04 -2.25
C TYR A 26 9.53 5.02 -2.42
N TRP A 27 10.13 3.84 -2.58
CA TRP A 27 11.49 3.75 -3.07
C TRP A 27 11.70 2.50 -3.91
N VAL A 28 12.67 2.55 -4.81
CA VAL A 28 13.02 1.42 -5.68
C VAL A 28 14.35 0.84 -5.24
N ASN A 29 14.38 -0.46 -4.99
CA ASN A 29 15.62 -1.18 -4.71
C ASN A 29 15.53 -2.62 -5.21
N ALA A 30 16.63 -3.15 -5.76
CA ALA A 30 16.76 -4.54 -6.21
C ALA A 30 15.61 -5.05 -7.11
N GLY A 31 15.12 -4.21 -8.03
CA GLY A 31 14.02 -4.57 -8.93
C GLY A 31 12.64 -4.59 -8.28
N CYS A 32 12.51 -4.05 -7.07
CA CYS A 32 11.27 -3.94 -6.32
C CYS A 32 10.93 -2.48 -6.01
N VAL A 33 9.64 -2.19 -6.00
CA VAL A 33 9.06 -0.99 -5.41
C VAL A 33 8.65 -1.31 -3.98
N HIS A 34 9.11 -0.49 -3.06
CA HIS A 34 8.71 -0.54 -1.67
C HIS A 34 7.76 0.62 -1.37
N ILE A 35 6.71 0.34 -0.62
CA ILE A 35 5.66 1.29 -0.26
C ILE A 35 5.51 1.24 1.26
N THR A 36 5.54 2.40 1.92
CA THR A 36 5.17 2.51 3.33
C THR A 36 3.83 3.23 3.43
N LEU A 37 2.88 2.60 4.13
CA LEU A 37 1.65 3.23 4.56
C LEU A 37 1.74 3.52 6.04
N ASP A 38 1.22 4.67 6.45
CA ASP A 38 1.16 5.06 7.85
C ASP A 38 -0.24 5.50 8.27
N ALA A 39 -0.44 5.51 9.57
CA ALA A 39 -1.65 6.04 10.18
C ALA A 39 -1.35 6.66 11.53
N SER A 40 -2.22 7.56 11.94
CA SER A 40 -2.23 8.19 13.25
C SER A 40 -2.50 7.16 14.33
N ARG A 41 -1.63 7.09 15.33
CA ARG A 41 -1.73 6.22 16.50
C ARG A 41 -1.39 7.01 17.75
N VAL A 42 -2.16 6.81 18.80
CA VAL A 42 -1.87 7.36 20.12
C VAL A 42 -0.80 6.49 20.77
N ASP A 43 0.29 7.11 21.24
CA ASP A 43 1.26 6.43 22.07
C ASP A 43 0.79 6.39 23.52
N HIS A 44 0.17 5.28 23.89
CA HIS A 44 -0.31 5.00 25.24
C HIS A 44 0.80 4.60 26.23
N SER A 45 2.06 4.52 25.79
CA SER A 45 3.20 4.28 26.69
C SER A 45 3.74 5.57 27.33
N SER A 46 3.28 6.74 26.86
CA SER A 46 3.69 8.05 27.36
C SER A 46 2.59 8.71 28.19
N ASP A 47 2.96 9.40 29.27
CA ASP A 47 2.01 10.16 30.13
C ASP A 47 1.27 11.28 29.36
N ARG A 48 1.79 11.67 28.19
CA ARG A 48 1.23 12.75 27.36
C ARG A 48 0.29 12.25 26.27
N CYS A 49 0.15 10.94 26.05
CA CYS A 49 -0.72 10.34 25.02
C CYS A 49 -0.64 11.06 23.67
N SER A 50 0.58 11.35 23.17
CA SER A 50 0.75 12.06 21.91
C SER A 50 0.27 11.23 20.72
N VAL A 51 -0.36 11.89 19.73
CA VAL A 51 -0.68 11.26 18.44
C VAL A 51 0.57 11.29 17.56
N ASN A 52 1.02 10.11 17.14
CA ASN A 52 2.16 9.91 16.25
C ASN A 52 1.70 9.28 14.93
N ARG A 53 2.40 9.58 13.83
CA ARG A 53 2.24 8.82 12.58
C ARG A 53 3.10 7.56 12.66
N ALA A 54 2.45 6.41 12.65
CA ALA A 54 3.11 5.11 12.75
C ALA A 54 3.01 4.37 11.41
N ALA A 55 4.12 3.79 10.95
CA ALA A 55 4.09 2.90 9.79
C ALA A 55 3.25 1.66 10.12
N VAL A 56 2.13 1.49 9.42
CA VAL A 56 1.15 0.40 9.67
C VAL A 56 1.28 -0.74 8.66
N LEU A 57 1.82 -0.46 7.47
CA LEU A 57 2.08 -1.49 6.46
C LEU A 57 3.32 -1.14 5.64
N ARG A 58 4.13 -2.16 5.35
CA ARG A 58 5.23 -2.07 4.39
C ARG A 58 5.02 -3.13 3.32
N LEU A 59 4.87 -2.69 2.08
CA LEU A 59 4.70 -3.55 0.91
C LEU A 59 5.98 -3.53 0.09
N THR A 60 6.39 -4.70 -0.39
CA THR A 60 7.48 -4.84 -1.37
C THR A 60 6.94 -5.60 -2.57
N LEU A 61 6.94 -4.95 -3.72
CA LEU A 61 6.38 -5.48 -4.95
C LEU A 61 7.47 -5.49 -6.03
N PRO A 62 7.64 -6.59 -6.80
CA PRO A 62 8.43 -6.52 -8.02
C PRO A 62 7.89 -5.42 -8.93
N ILE A 63 8.79 -4.70 -9.63
CA ILE A 63 8.41 -3.55 -10.49
C ILE A 63 7.22 -3.87 -11.43
N PRO A 64 7.18 -5.03 -12.13
CA PRO A 64 6.04 -5.32 -13.01
C PRO A 64 4.70 -5.40 -12.27
N ILE A 65 4.69 -5.90 -11.04
CA ILE A 65 3.48 -6.00 -10.21
C ILE A 65 3.08 -4.63 -9.67
N ALA A 66 4.06 -3.80 -9.29
CA ALA A 66 3.80 -2.42 -8.87
C ALA A 66 3.19 -1.58 -10.01
N GLN A 67 3.65 -1.77 -11.25
CA GLN A 67 3.09 -1.12 -12.43
C GLN A 67 1.63 -1.51 -12.67
N VAL A 68 1.33 -2.82 -12.59
CA VAL A 68 -0.06 -3.32 -12.70
C VAL A 68 -0.94 -2.72 -11.61
N LEU A 69 -0.46 -2.70 -10.36
CA LEU A 69 -1.18 -2.09 -9.25
C LEU A 69 -1.49 -0.61 -9.52
N ALA A 70 -0.49 0.18 -9.91
CA ALA A 70 -0.64 1.62 -10.16
C ALA A 70 -1.71 1.91 -11.23
N VAL A 71 -1.66 1.22 -12.37
CA VAL A 71 -2.64 1.39 -13.45
C VAL A 71 -4.03 0.95 -13.00
N SER A 72 -4.14 -0.23 -12.39
CA SER A 72 -5.43 -0.77 -11.96
C SER A 72 -6.12 0.10 -10.90
N LEU A 73 -5.35 0.66 -9.97
CA LEU A 73 -5.87 1.55 -8.93
C LEU A 73 -6.37 2.87 -9.54
N TYR A 74 -5.57 3.47 -10.42
CA TYR A 74 -5.96 4.69 -11.11
C TYR A 74 -7.25 4.49 -11.93
N ASP A 75 -7.32 3.42 -12.72
CA ASP A 75 -8.51 3.10 -13.51
C ASP A 75 -9.74 2.85 -12.64
N PHE A 76 -9.56 2.17 -11.50
CA PHE A 76 -10.64 1.91 -10.54
C PHE A 76 -11.20 3.19 -9.92
N LEU A 77 -10.32 4.14 -9.55
CA LEU A 77 -10.72 5.46 -9.03
C LEU A 77 -11.41 6.29 -10.11
N LYS A 78 -10.89 6.25 -11.34
CA LYS A 78 -11.48 6.94 -12.49
C LYS A 78 -12.90 6.50 -12.79
N GLN A 79 -13.17 5.19 -12.74
CA GLN A 79 -14.51 4.63 -12.93
C GLN A 79 -15.52 5.12 -11.86
N ARG A 80 -15.05 5.63 -10.73
CA ARG A 80 -15.86 6.12 -9.62
C ARG A 80 -15.90 7.65 -9.53
N GLU A 81 -15.36 8.33 -10.53
CA GLU A 81 -15.24 9.80 -10.53
C GLU A 81 -14.40 10.32 -9.34
N LEU A 82 -13.55 9.47 -8.76
CA LEU A 82 -12.60 9.78 -7.68
C LEU A 82 -11.20 10.05 -8.24
N VAL A 83 -11.10 10.50 -9.49
CA VAL A 83 -9.80 10.79 -10.11
C VAL A 83 -9.08 11.80 -9.24
N PRO A 84 -7.86 11.51 -8.78
CA PRO A 84 -7.11 12.48 -8.01
C PRO A 84 -6.91 13.74 -8.87
N ALA A 85 -7.27 14.90 -8.31
CA ALA A 85 -6.83 16.17 -8.90
C ALA A 85 -5.29 16.16 -8.94
N PRO A 86 -4.65 16.83 -9.91
CA PRO A 86 -3.21 17.05 -9.86
C PRO A 86 -2.88 17.85 -8.60
N GLY A 87 -2.58 17.14 -7.52
CA GLY A 87 -2.04 17.70 -6.29
C GLY A 87 -0.54 17.85 -6.45
N ASN A 88 0.02 18.94 -5.91
CA ASN A 88 1.45 19.07 -5.73
C ASN A 88 1.92 17.85 -4.93
N GLY A 89 2.55 16.89 -5.62
CA GLY A 89 2.98 15.64 -5.02
C GLY A 89 3.86 15.89 -3.79
N HIS A 90 3.80 14.95 -2.85
CA HIS A 90 4.95 14.72 -1.98
C HIS A 90 6.13 14.19 -2.80
#